data_AF-A0A2S6C276-F1
#
_entry.id   AF-A0A2S6C276-F1
#
_cell.length_a   1.000
_cell.length_b   1.000
_cell.length_c   1.000
_cell.angle_alpha   90.00
_cell.angle_beta   90.00
_cell.angle_gamma   90.00
#
_symmetry.space_group_name_H-M   'P 1'
#
loop_
_entity.id
_entity.type
_entity.pdbx_description
1 polymer ?
#
loop_
_entity_poly.entity_id
_entity_poly.type
_entity_poly.pdbx_seq_one_letter_code
_entity_poly.pdbx_strand_id
1 'polypeptide(L)'
;MSATCAKCEKTLEVEINNEDFSDEEGDISMNDDNNNNETPQTVPDDVLLSCGDHFHWECLLESYEIDTCPKCSRDITTGAAAAAGSSSSSSAPATETQILVDLNNEGGLQHNLDIFPILKEESYLRAYPEERKCRAFLEFCREGDHRAIADLIKSCSEPEDDEDEDEDEEPSGPPRTADEILRYQDPIGDMQSGLHAAVANGHREVAWLLLFLASEYPELEFPALVFQEAASLGLMREEQSGKVDIRSLKDAHGRTAEDVAQQAGIVWHGWIGNGRLAVS
;
A
#
# COMPACT_ATOMS: atom_id res chain seq x y z
N MET A 1 -32.24 15.82 -2.67
CA MET A 1 -31.30 16.97 -2.75
C MET A 1 -29.96 16.33 -3.07
N SER A 2 -29.32 16.66 -4.19
CA SER A 2 -27.94 16.19 -4.41
C SER A 2 -27.09 16.71 -3.27
N ALA A 3 -26.40 15.82 -2.59
CA ALA A 3 -25.38 16.21 -1.64
C ALA A 3 -24.24 16.87 -2.44
N THR A 4 -23.72 17.98 -1.91
CA THR A 4 -22.58 18.73 -2.47
C THR A 4 -21.41 18.60 -1.52
N CYS A 5 -20.20 18.54 -2.05
CA CYS A 5 -18.99 18.46 -1.26
C CYS A 5 -18.85 19.68 -0.35
N ALA A 6 -18.64 19.41 0.92
CA ALA A 6 -18.45 20.38 1.98
C ALA A 6 -17.20 21.26 1.82
N LYS A 7 -16.23 20.84 1.01
CA LYS A 7 -14.96 21.56 0.76
C LYS A 7 -15.00 22.40 -0.51
N CYS A 8 -15.38 21.81 -1.64
CA CYS A 8 -15.32 22.47 -2.95
C CYS A 8 -16.68 22.97 -3.47
N GLU A 9 -17.77 22.68 -2.76
CA GLU A 9 -19.15 23.07 -3.09
C GLU A 9 -19.70 22.51 -4.43
N LYS A 10 -18.97 21.57 -5.05
CA LYS A 10 -19.40 20.86 -6.27
C LYS A 10 -20.26 19.64 -5.95
N THR A 11 -20.95 19.11 -6.96
CA THR A 11 -21.69 17.84 -6.88
C THR A 11 -20.74 16.68 -6.60
N LEU A 12 -21.19 15.72 -5.79
CA LEU A 12 -20.40 14.54 -5.37
C LEU A 12 -20.40 13.45 -6.44
N GLU A 13 -19.94 13.85 -7.62
CA GLU A 13 -19.83 13.02 -8.81
C GLU A 13 -18.51 13.35 -9.51
N VAL A 14 -17.90 12.33 -10.11
CA VAL A 14 -16.69 12.46 -10.94
C VAL A 14 -17.04 12.06 -12.37
N GLU A 15 -16.55 12.83 -13.34
CA GLU A 15 -16.70 12.54 -14.76
C GLU A 15 -15.71 11.46 -15.19
N ILE A 16 -16.22 10.42 -15.86
CA ILE A 16 -15.43 9.37 -16.49
C ILE A 16 -15.42 9.62 -17.99
N ASN A 17 -14.22 9.69 -18.57
CA ASN A 17 -14.04 9.76 -20.01
C ASN A 17 -14.15 8.35 -20.61
N ASN A 18 -15.05 8.16 -21.59
CA ASN A 18 -15.23 6.88 -22.27
C ASN A 18 -14.03 6.47 -23.14
N GLU A 19 -13.06 7.36 -23.36
CA GLU A 19 -11.86 7.10 -24.16
C GLU A 19 -10.87 6.19 -23.42
N ASP A 20 -10.89 6.19 -22.08
CA ASP A 20 -9.98 5.41 -21.21
C ASP A 20 -10.33 3.91 -21.12
N PHE A 21 -11.46 3.48 -21.70
CA PHE A 21 -11.92 2.09 -21.68
C PHE A 21 -11.82 1.39 -23.06
N SER A 22 -11.20 2.03 -24.06
CA SER A 22 -11.15 1.51 -25.43
C SER A 22 -9.97 0.58 -25.71
N ASP A 23 -9.67 -0.35 -24.80
CA ASP A 23 -8.75 -1.47 -25.05
C ASP A 23 -9.52 -2.76 -25.38
N GLU A 24 -10.28 -2.79 -26.49
CA GLU A 24 -10.53 -4.05 -27.22
C GLU A 24 -10.96 -3.81 -28.68
N GLU A 25 -10.16 -4.40 -29.57
CA GLU A 25 -10.32 -4.71 -31.00
C GLU A 25 -11.50 -4.10 -31.79
N GLY A 26 -11.13 -3.46 -32.91
CA GLY A 26 -12.03 -2.74 -33.79
C GLY A 26 -13.24 -3.54 -34.30
N ASP A 27 -14.41 -2.94 -34.12
CA ASP A 27 -15.52 -3.06 -35.06
C ASP A 27 -16.07 -1.66 -35.36
N ILE A 28 -15.53 -1.05 -36.41
CA ILE A 28 -16.13 0.15 -37.02
C ILE A 28 -17.43 -0.26 -37.73
N SER A 29 -18.50 -0.39 -36.96
CA SER A 29 -19.85 -0.39 -37.52
C SER A 29 -20.19 1.03 -38.00
N MET A 30 -19.90 1.29 -39.28
CA MET A 30 -20.44 2.46 -39.97
C MET A 30 -21.94 2.29 -40.12
N ASN A 31 -22.72 2.94 -39.25
CA ASN A 31 -24.04 3.38 -39.62
C ASN A 31 -24.36 4.75 -38.99
N ASP A 32 -24.66 5.64 -39.93
CA ASP A 32 -25.05 7.04 -39.84
C ASP A 32 -26.35 7.22 -39.02
N ASP A 33 -26.33 8.17 -38.08
CA ASP A 33 -27.41 9.13 -37.74
C ASP A 33 -27.49 9.47 -36.23
N ASN A 34 -27.31 10.77 -35.94
CA ASN A 34 -27.86 11.57 -34.83
C ASN A 34 -27.14 11.64 -33.46
N ASN A 35 -26.81 12.90 -33.12
CA ASN A 35 -26.52 13.48 -31.80
C ASN A 35 -25.17 13.14 -31.13
N ASN A 36 -24.13 13.87 -31.53
CA ASN A 36 -22.96 14.16 -30.69
C ASN A 36 -23.36 15.03 -29.48
N ASN A 37 -24.07 14.43 -28.54
CA ASN A 37 -24.25 14.97 -27.20
C ASN A 37 -24.03 13.80 -26.25
N GLU A 38 -22.84 13.20 -26.33
CA GLU A 38 -22.35 12.25 -25.33
C GLU A 38 -22.32 13.00 -24.01
N THR A 39 -23.34 12.78 -23.19
CA THR A 39 -23.34 13.28 -21.82
C THR A 39 -22.19 12.58 -21.11
N PRO A 40 -21.25 13.30 -20.49
CA PRO A 40 -20.16 12.69 -19.76
C PRO A 40 -20.74 11.71 -18.74
N GLN A 41 -20.25 10.48 -18.74
CA GLN A 41 -20.70 9.48 -17.79
C GLN A 41 -20.16 9.88 -16.42
N THR A 42 -21.03 10.12 -15.45
CA THR A 42 -20.61 10.43 -14.08
C THR A 42 -20.81 9.24 -13.16
N VAL A 43 -19.89 9.08 -12.21
CA VAL A 43 -20.01 8.14 -11.09
C VAL A 43 -20.05 8.89 -9.78
N PRO A 44 -20.72 8.35 -8.74
CA PRO A 44 -20.72 8.97 -7.43
C PRO A 44 -19.30 8.99 -6.84
N ASP A 45 -19.00 10.06 -6.10
CA ASP A 45 -17.82 10.17 -5.22
C ASP A 45 -18.27 10.90 -3.94
N ASP A 46 -18.90 10.13 -3.05
CA ASP A 46 -19.48 10.64 -1.82
C ASP A 46 -18.94 9.90 -0.60
N VAL A 47 -18.16 10.62 0.21
CA VAL A 47 -17.72 10.22 1.54
C VAL A 47 -18.56 10.92 2.60
N LEU A 48 -19.43 10.18 3.27
CA LEU A 48 -20.23 10.66 4.39
C LEU A 48 -19.51 10.40 5.71
N LEU A 49 -19.09 11.48 6.37
CA LEU A 49 -18.48 11.44 7.70
C LEU A 49 -19.54 11.27 8.81
N SER A 50 -19.12 10.79 9.98
CA SER A 50 -19.96 10.61 11.17
C SER A 50 -20.66 11.89 11.67
N CYS A 51 -20.11 13.07 11.33
CA CYS A 51 -20.69 14.36 11.65
C CYS A 51 -21.85 14.78 10.72
N GLY A 52 -22.07 14.04 9.64
CA GLY A 52 -23.11 14.28 8.62
C GLY A 52 -22.67 15.15 7.45
N ASP A 53 -21.40 15.54 7.38
CA ASP A 53 -20.84 16.26 6.23
C ASP A 53 -20.35 15.29 5.15
N HIS A 54 -20.54 15.69 3.89
CA HIS A 54 -20.19 14.90 2.70
C HIS A 54 -19.00 15.52 1.97
N PHE A 55 -18.06 14.72 1.48
CA PHE A 55 -16.87 15.16 0.77
C PHE A 55 -16.56 14.27 -0.43
N HIS A 56 -15.92 14.83 -1.46
CA HIS A 56 -15.18 14.03 -2.44
C HIS A 56 -14.01 13.33 -1.75
N TRP A 57 -13.65 12.14 -2.22
CA TRP A 57 -12.53 11.38 -1.68
C TRP A 57 -11.24 12.19 -1.66
N GLU A 58 -10.86 12.79 -2.78
CA GLU A 58 -9.65 13.63 -2.92
C GLU A 58 -9.70 14.87 -2.02
N CYS A 59 -10.86 15.53 -1.94
CA CYS A 59 -11.05 16.69 -1.07
C CYS A 59 -10.79 16.36 0.40
N LEU A 60 -11.18 15.17 0.85
CA LEU A 60 -10.93 14.69 2.20
C LEU A 60 -9.44 14.36 2.39
N LEU A 61 -8.80 13.65 1.46
CA LEU A 61 -7.37 13.29 1.56
C LEU A 61 -6.44 14.49 1.64
N GLU A 62 -6.78 15.57 0.95
CA GLU A 62 -6.04 16.83 0.98
C GLU A 62 -6.15 17.61 2.31
N SER A 63 -6.97 17.18 3.28
CA SER A 63 -7.03 17.84 4.57
C SER A 63 -5.72 17.65 5.36
N TYR A 64 -5.35 18.67 6.13
CA TYR A 64 -4.14 18.62 6.96
C TYR A 64 -4.34 17.80 8.23
N GLU A 65 -5.52 17.93 8.85
CA GLU A 65 -5.92 17.15 10.03
C GLU A 65 -6.72 15.94 9.56
N ILE A 66 -6.31 14.73 9.97
CA ILE A 66 -6.93 13.46 9.59
C ILE A 66 -8.05 13.04 10.55
N ASP A 67 -8.06 13.58 11.78
CA ASP A 67 -9.00 13.23 12.85
C ASP A 67 -10.17 14.20 12.98
N THR A 68 -10.18 15.28 12.20
CA THR A 68 -11.09 16.41 12.35
C THR A 68 -11.78 16.74 11.03
N CYS A 69 -13.10 16.94 11.05
CA CYS A 69 -13.86 17.32 9.86
C CYS A 69 -13.41 18.70 9.33
N PRO A 70 -13.01 18.82 8.05
CA PRO A 70 -12.54 20.08 7.47
C PRO A 70 -13.57 21.22 7.47
N LYS A 71 -14.87 20.90 7.57
CA LYS A 71 -15.97 21.88 7.52
C LYS A 71 -16.45 22.33 8.90
N CYS A 72 -16.74 21.37 9.78
CA CYS A 72 -17.34 21.67 11.09
C CYS A 72 -16.37 21.55 12.27
N SER A 73 -15.11 21.16 12.01
CA SER A 73 -14.05 20.99 13.01
C SER A 73 -14.42 20.04 14.16
N ARG A 74 -15.35 19.12 13.93
CA ARG A 74 -15.67 18.05 14.88
C ARG A 74 -14.70 16.90 14.69
N ASP A 75 -14.31 16.29 15.80
CA ASP A 75 -13.64 15.00 15.82
C ASP A 75 -14.50 13.96 15.07
N ILE A 76 -13.89 13.31 14.07
CA ILE A 76 -14.51 12.28 13.24
C ILE A 76 -14.04 10.87 13.60
N THR A 77 -13.16 10.75 14.61
CA THR A 77 -12.72 9.45 15.10
C THR A 77 -13.85 8.69 15.78
N THR A 78 -13.78 7.38 15.61
CA THR A 78 -14.69 6.38 16.14
C THR A 78 -13.85 5.43 16.99
N GLY A 79 -14.06 5.45 18.30
CA GLY A 79 -13.22 4.74 19.26
C GLY A 79 -13.36 5.31 20.68
N ALA A 80 -12.77 4.66 21.68
CA ALA A 80 -12.96 5.03 23.10
C ALA A 80 -12.58 6.49 23.45
N ALA A 81 -11.78 7.16 22.62
CA ALA A 81 -11.45 8.58 22.78
C ALA A 81 -12.63 9.52 22.43
N ALA A 82 -13.46 9.18 21.44
CA ALA A 82 -14.68 9.92 21.10
C ALA A 82 -15.76 9.82 22.20
N ALA A 83 -15.63 8.83 23.09
CA ALA A 83 -16.49 8.62 24.25
C ALA A 83 -15.98 9.30 25.54
N ALA A 84 -14.99 10.20 25.46
CA ALA A 84 -14.45 10.95 26.60
C ALA A 84 -15.41 12.06 27.11
N GLY A 85 -16.68 11.69 27.31
CA GLY A 85 -17.68 12.37 28.11
C GLY A 85 -18.13 11.57 29.33
N SER A 86 -17.46 10.47 29.71
CA SER A 86 -17.70 9.84 31.02
C SER A 86 -16.56 8.96 31.51
N SER A 87 -16.26 9.15 32.79
CA SER A 87 -15.26 8.45 33.58
C SER A 87 -15.56 6.96 33.67
N SER A 88 -14.56 6.10 33.46
CA SER A 88 -14.09 5.13 34.47
C SER A 88 -13.12 4.11 33.87
N SER A 89 -12.24 3.67 34.74
CA SER A 89 -11.16 2.70 34.59
C SER A 89 -11.61 1.35 34.01
N SER A 90 -11.00 0.96 32.88
CA SER A 90 -10.76 -0.44 32.55
C SER A 90 -9.62 -0.54 31.55
N SER A 91 -8.60 -1.31 31.91
CA SER A 91 -7.51 -1.79 31.06
C SER A 91 -8.08 -2.71 29.98
N ALA A 92 -8.73 -2.12 28.98
CA ALA A 92 -9.01 -2.75 27.70
C ALA A 92 -7.78 -2.57 26.80
N PRO A 93 -7.47 -3.52 25.90
CA PRO A 93 -6.44 -3.29 24.88
C PRO A 93 -6.78 -1.99 24.16
N ALA A 94 -5.77 -1.16 23.88
CA ALA A 94 -5.97 0.11 23.19
C ALA A 94 -6.79 -0.15 21.93
N THR A 95 -8.06 0.27 21.93
CA THR A 95 -8.89 0.21 20.74
C THR A 95 -8.25 1.16 19.75
N GLU A 96 -7.73 0.60 18.66
CA GLU A 96 -7.14 1.33 17.56
C GLU A 96 -8.11 2.45 17.13
N THR A 97 -7.59 3.66 16.93
CA THR A 97 -8.40 4.77 16.44
C THR A 97 -8.95 4.41 15.08
N GLN A 98 -10.25 4.56 14.87
CA GLN A 98 -10.91 4.27 13.59
C GLN A 98 -11.60 5.52 13.07
N ILE A 99 -11.87 5.59 11.77
CA ILE A 99 -12.74 6.62 11.18
C ILE A 99 -13.71 5.87 10.27
N LEU A 100 -14.91 5.60 10.79
CA LEU A 100 -15.96 4.92 10.05
C LEU A 100 -16.76 5.91 9.21
N VAL A 101 -16.84 5.64 7.90
CA VAL A 101 -17.60 6.45 6.93
C VAL A 101 -18.53 5.58 6.10
N ASP A 102 -19.53 6.22 5.49
CA ASP A 102 -20.29 5.62 4.41
C ASP A 102 -19.73 6.16 3.08
N LEU A 103 -19.15 5.28 2.27
CA LEU A 103 -18.55 5.61 0.98
C LEU A 103 -19.45 5.14 -0.15
N ASN A 104 -19.82 6.02 -1.08
CA ASN A 104 -20.54 5.68 -2.29
C ASN A 104 -19.69 6.04 -3.51
N ASN A 105 -19.21 5.02 -4.21
CA ASN A 105 -18.37 5.14 -5.41
C ASN A 105 -18.88 4.24 -6.55
N GLU A 106 -18.09 4.04 -7.60
CA GLU A 106 -18.40 3.14 -8.71
C GLU A 106 -18.76 1.71 -8.26
N GLY A 107 -18.12 1.23 -7.19
CA GLY A 107 -18.39 -0.08 -6.56
C GLY A 107 -19.69 -0.14 -5.75
N GLY A 108 -20.41 0.97 -5.63
CA GLY A 108 -21.64 1.13 -4.87
C GLY A 108 -21.41 1.65 -3.45
N LEU A 109 -22.44 1.52 -2.62
CA LEU A 109 -22.46 2.05 -1.25
C LEU A 109 -21.86 1.03 -0.26
N GLN A 110 -20.76 1.43 0.37
CA GLN A 110 -20.07 0.70 1.43
C GLN A 110 -20.31 1.42 2.76
N HIS A 111 -20.96 0.75 3.71
CA HIS A 111 -21.27 1.32 5.02
C HIS A 111 -20.19 0.99 6.06
N ASN A 112 -19.93 1.94 6.97
CA ASN A 112 -18.95 1.79 8.07
C ASN A 112 -17.57 1.33 7.60
N LEU A 113 -17.09 1.87 6.48
CA LEU A 113 -15.72 1.64 6.01
C LEU A 113 -14.74 2.39 6.93
N ASP A 114 -13.74 1.70 7.44
CA ASP A 114 -12.67 2.34 8.22
C ASP A 114 -11.61 2.93 7.29
N ILE A 115 -11.59 4.26 7.19
CA ILE A 115 -10.65 4.99 6.33
C ILE A 115 -9.44 5.53 7.09
N PHE A 116 -9.38 5.33 8.42
CA PHE A 116 -8.26 5.84 9.22
C PHE A 116 -6.90 5.31 8.77
N PRO A 117 -6.72 4.01 8.43
CA PRO A 117 -5.45 3.51 7.93
C PRO A 117 -5.00 4.21 6.65
N ILE A 118 -5.93 4.49 5.73
CA ILE A 118 -5.65 5.13 4.45
C ILE A 118 -5.25 6.60 4.68
N LEU A 119 -6.00 7.33 5.51
CA LEU A 119 -5.67 8.72 5.84
C LEU A 119 -4.30 8.83 6.54
N LYS A 120 -3.99 7.90 7.44
CA LYS A 120 -2.69 7.83 8.10
C LYS A 120 -1.57 7.63 7.08
N GLU A 121 -1.74 6.71 6.13
CA GLU A 121 -0.77 6.45 5.07
C GLU A 121 -0.57 7.67 4.16
N GLU A 122 -1.65 8.25 3.64
CA GLU A 122 -1.60 9.42 2.76
C GLU A 122 -0.93 10.62 3.45
N SER A 123 -1.29 10.88 4.70
CA SER A 123 -0.66 11.95 5.49
C SER A 123 0.84 11.71 5.70
N TYR A 124 1.24 10.45 5.89
CA TYR A 124 2.63 10.07 6.07
C TYR A 124 3.42 10.19 4.76
N LEU A 125 2.90 9.68 3.65
CA LEU A 125 3.54 9.77 2.33
C LEU A 125 3.62 11.21 1.81
N ARG A 126 2.70 12.10 2.21
CA ARG A 126 2.82 13.53 1.96
C ARG A 126 3.99 14.16 2.71
N ALA A 127 4.25 13.70 3.94
CA ALA A 127 5.38 14.17 4.74
C ALA A 127 6.72 13.54 4.34
N TYR A 128 6.70 12.33 3.77
CA TYR A 128 7.86 11.56 3.35
C TYR A 128 7.68 10.96 1.94
N PRO A 129 7.70 11.79 0.87
CA PRO A 129 7.49 11.33 -0.51
C PRO A 129 8.48 10.25 -0.95
N GLU A 130 9.71 10.27 -0.44
CA GLU A 130 10.74 9.27 -0.71
C GLU A 130 10.38 7.85 -0.24
N GLU A 131 9.40 7.71 0.67
CA GLU A 131 8.94 6.42 1.16
C GLU A 131 7.92 5.73 0.24
N ARG A 132 7.42 6.41 -0.81
CA ARG A 132 6.44 5.83 -1.75
C ARG A 132 6.91 4.51 -2.36
N LYS A 133 8.15 4.44 -2.86
CA LYS A 133 8.73 3.20 -3.41
C LYS A 133 8.83 2.10 -2.34
N CYS A 134 9.20 2.45 -1.11
CA CYS A 134 9.25 1.51 0.01
C CYS A 134 7.87 0.96 0.38
N ARG A 135 6.84 1.81 0.37
CA ARG A 135 5.45 1.42 0.63
C ARG A 135 4.92 0.50 -0.48
N ALA A 136 5.12 0.86 -1.74
CA ALA A 136 4.77 0.03 -2.89
C ALA A 136 5.46 -1.35 -2.83
N PHE A 137 6.75 -1.38 -2.50
CA PHE A 137 7.50 -2.63 -2.29
C PHE A 137 6.84 -3.55 -1.26
N LEU A 138 6.44 -3.00 -0.10
CA LEU A 138 5.78 -3.79 0.93
C LEU A 138 4.41 -4.30 0.48
N GLU A 139 3.67 -3.51 -0.29
CA GLU A 139 2.37 -3.95 -0.80
C GLU A 139 2.52 -5.08 -1.82
N PHE A 140 3.46 -4.98 -2.75
CA PHE A 140 3.77 -6.11 -3.64
C PHE A 140 4.20 -7.35 -2.87
N CYS A 141 4.88 -7.19 -1.71
CA CYS A 141 5.18 -8.31 -0.82
C CYS A 141 3.92 -8.91 -0.16
N ARG A 142 2.93 -8.09 0.18
CA ARG A 142 1.64 -8.52 0.76
C ARG A 142 0.75 -9.20 -0.27
N GLU A 143 0.78 -8.76 -1.52
CA GLU A 143 -0.02 -9.32 -2.63
C GLU A 143 0.61 -10.57 -3.26
N GLY A 144 1.93 -10.73 -3.09
CA GLY A 144 2.67 -11.84 -3.69
C GLY A 144 3.20 -11.56 -5.11
N ASP A 145 3.19 -10.29 -5.54
CA ASP A 145 3.64 -9.90 -6.88
C ASP A 145 5.16 -9.78 -6.96
N HIS A 146 5.82 -10.93 -7.10
CA HIS A 146 7.26 -11.03 -7.29
C HIS A 146 7.77 -10.34 -8.58
N ARG A 147 6.91 -10.09 -9.58
CA ARG A 147 7.31 -9.38 -10.81
C ARG A 147 7.37 -7.89 -10.56
N ALA A 148 6.33 -7.32 -9.94
CA ALA A 148 6.31 -5.92 -9.53
C ALA A 148 7.48 -5.59 -8.58
N ILE A 149 7.81 -6.51 -7.65
CA ILE A 149 9.02 -6.39 -6.82
C ILE A 149 10.27 -6.32 -7.68
N ALA A 150 10.44 -7.23 -8.65
CA ALA A 150 11.62 -7.26 -9.50
C ALA A 150 11.78 -5.97 -10.32
N ASP A 151 10.69 -5.46 -10.89
CA ASP A 151 10.72 -4.26 -11.72
C ASP A 151 10.99 -3.00 -10.88
N LEU A 152 10.43 -2.92 -9.67
CA LEU A 152 10.75 -1.85 -8.72
C LEU A 152 12.22 -1.86 -8.29
N ILE A 153 12.80 -3.04 -8.06
CA ILE A 153 14.21 -3.17 -7.66
C ILE A 153 15.17 -2.76 -8.79
N LYS A 154 14.82 -3.05 -10.05
CA LYS A 154 15.61 -2.61 -11.20
C LYS A 154 15.58 -1.10 -11.36
N SER A 155 14.42 -0.47 -11.25
CA SER A 155 14.27 0.98 -11.37
C SER A 155 14.97 1.77 -10.27
N CYS A 156 15.44 1.10 -9.20
CA CYS A 156 16.26 1.69 -8.14
C CYS A 156 17.75 1.36 -8.26
N SER A 157 18.14 0.53 -9.24
CA SER A 157 19.52 0.10 -9.50
C SER A 157 20.10 0.74 -10.76
N GLU A 158 19.25 1.26 -11.66
CA GLU A 158 19.70 2.00 -12.82
C GLU A 158 20.16 3.40 -12.38
N PRO A 159 21.41 3.80 -12.66
CA PRO A 159 21.78 5.20 -12.53
C PRO A 159 20.87 5.98 -13.49
N GLU A 160 20.26 7.05 -13.00
CA GLU A 160 19.65 8.07 -13.86
C GLU A 160 20.76 8.58 -14.79
N ASP A 161 20.91 7.99 -15.97
CA ASP A 161 21.70 8.56 -17.05
C ASP A 161 20.96 9.86 -17.41
N ASP A 162 21.59 11.00 -17.11
CA ASP A 162 21.12 12.39 -17.23
C ASP A 162 20.60 12.79 -18.64
N GLU A 163 19.60 12.12 -19.22
CA GLU A 163 19.06 12.47 -20.55
C GLU A 163 17.56 12.14 -20.71
N ASP A 164 16.68 12.51 -19.76
CA ASP A 164 15.27 12.89 -20.04
C ASP A 164 14.62 13.41 -18.74
N GLU A 165 14.72 14.72 -18.49
CA GLU A 165 13.94 15.43 -17.47
C GLU A 165 12.46 15.50 -17.94
N ASP A 166 11.66 14.48 -17.61
CA ASP A 166 10.21 14.64 -17.58
C ASP A 166 9.87 15.57 -16.39
N GLU A 167 9.59 16.85 -16.69
CA GLU A 167 9.35 17.97 -15.76
C GLU A 167 8.12 17.81 -14.83
N ASP A 168 7.50 16.63 -14.75
CA ASP A 168 6.26 16.39 -13.99
C ASP A 168 6.43 15.48 -12.75
N GLU A 169 7.61 14.92 -12.48
CA GLU A 169 7.85 14.21 -11.21
C GLU A 169 8.11 15.20 -10.06
N GLU A 170 7.12 15.33 -9.18
CA GLU A 170 7.21 16.01 -7.87
C GLU A 170 8.56 15.70 -7.20
N PRO A 171 9.20 16.67 -6.52
CA PRO A 171 10.56 16.55 -6.01
C PRO A 171 10.63 15.49 -4.89
N SER A 172 10.76 14.24 -5.29
CA SER A 172 11.08 13.13 -4.41
C SER A 172 12.47 13.39 -3.83
N GLY A 173 12.62 13.17 -2.53
CA GLY A 173 13.94 13.20 -1.89
C GLY A 173 14.94 12.24 -2.56
N PRO A 174 16.19 12.16 -2.10
CA PRO A 174 17.20 11.31 -2.72
C PRO A 174 16.66 9.89 -2.88
N PRO A 175 16.69 9.32 -4.10
CA PRO A 175 16.08 8.02 -4.36
C PRO A 175 16.75 6.96 -3.48
N ARG A 176 15.93 6.16 -2.79
CA ARG A 176 16.46 5.03 -2.02
C ARG A 176 16.99 3.96 -2.96
N THR A 177 18.14 3.43 -2.60
CA THR A 177 18.77 2.32 -3.33
C THR A 177 17.94 1.05 -3.19
N ALA A 178 18.11 0.12 -4.14
CA ALA A 178 17.51 -1.22 -4.04
C ALA A 178 17.83 -1.92 -2.70
N ASP A 179 19.05 -1.76 -2.18
CA ASP A 179 19.49 -2.38 -0.93
C ASP A 179 18.72 -1.87 0.30
N GLU A 180 18.43 -0.56 0.31
CA GLU A 180 17.63 0.11 1.35
C GLU A 180 16.17 -0.30 1.29
N ILE A 181 15.59 -0.40 0.07
CA ILE A 181 14.20 -0.84 -0.13
C ILE A 181 14.02 -2.28 0.35
N LEU A 182 14.91 -3.20 -0.03
CA LEU A 182 14.82 -4.61 0.37
C LEU A 182 14.85 -4.82 1.90
N ARG A 183 15.42 -3.88 2.64
CA ARG A 183 15.57 -3.92 4.11
C ARG A 183 14.67 -2.95 4.83
N TYR A 184 13.79 -2.27 4.10
CA TYR A 184 12.90 -1.30 4.67
C TYR A 184 11.98 -1.95 5.73
N GLN A 185 11.75 -1.21 6.81
CA GLN A 185 10.82 -1.56 7.88
C GLN A 185 9.81 -0.44 8.01
N ASP A 186 8.54 -0.81 7.95
CA ASP A 186 7.40 0.11 7.89
C ASP A 186 7.12 0.86 9.19
N PRO A 187 7.45 2.16 9.32
CA PRO A 187 7.25 2.89 10.58
C PRO A 187 5.78 3.05 10.96
N ILE A 188 4.86 3.00 9.98
CA ILE A 188 3.42 3.15 10.19
C ILE A 188 2.66 1.82 10.24
N GLY A 189 3.31 0.71 9.88
CA GLY A 189 2.80 -0.66 9.92
C GLY A 189 3.67 -1.60 10.77
N ASP A 190 3.86 -1.24 12.04
CA ASP A 190 4.53 -2.06 13.07
C ASP A 190 5.96 -2.52 12.73
N MET A 191 6.75 -1.70 12.03
CA MET A 191 8.11 -2.02 11.61
C MET A 191 8.23 -3.33 10.81
N GLN A 192 7.15 -3.76 10.16
CA GLN A 192 7.18 -4.95 9.32
C GLN A 192 8.11 -4.72 8.11
N SER A 193 8.93 -5.72 7.79
CA SER A 193 9.70 -5.75 6.54
C SER A 193 8.97 -6.53 5.45
N GLY A 194 9.47 -6.47 4.22
CA GLY A 194 8.91 -7.25 3.11
C GLY A 194 8.82 -8.75 3.42
N LEU A 195 9.78 -9.31 4.16
CA LEU A 195 9.75 -10.72 4.56
C LEU A 195 8.63 -11.01 5.56
N HIS A 196 8.33 -10.09 6.48
CA HIS A 196 7.17 -10.23 7.38
C HIS A 196 5.86 -10.19 6.58
N ALA A 197 5.74 -9.24 5.65
CA ALA A 197 4.56 -9.07 4.80
C ALA A 197 4.28 -10.31 3.94
N ALA A 198 5.30 -10.84 3.26
CA ALA A 198 5.19 -12.06 2.46
C ALA A 198 4.81 -13.27 3.31
N VAL A 199 5.40 -13.38 4.51
CA VAL A 199 5.14 -14.49 5.42
C VAL A 199 3.71 -14.47 5.98
N ALA A 200 3.25 -13.30 6.43
CA ALA A 200 1.91 -13.11 6.98
C ALA A 200 0.81 -13.51 5.99
N ASN A 201 1.06 -13.30 4.69
CA ASN A 201 0.10 -13.58 3.61
C ASN A 201 0.35 -14.91 2.87
N GLY A 202 1.39 -15.67 3.25
CA GLY A 202 1.63 -17.01 2.70
C GLY A 202 2.32 -17.05 1.33
N HIS A 203 2.96 -15.96 0.90
CA HIS A 203 3.62 -15.85 -0.40
C HIS A 203 5.03 -16.42 -0.37
N ARG A 204 5.17 -17.71 -0.71
CA ARG A 204 6.44 -18.44 -0.65
C ARG A 204 7.43 -18.01 -1.72
N GLU A 205 6.92 -17.67 -2.89
CA GLU A 205 7.68 -17.19 -4.05
C GLU A 205 8.37 -15.87 -3.72
N VAL A 206 7.61 -14.91 -3.15
CA VAL A 206 8.16 -13.66 -2.64
C VAL A 206 9.15 -13.90 -1.51
N ALA A 207 8.84 -14.76 -0.54
CA ALA A 207 9.80 -15.07 0.54
C ALA A 207 11.12 -15.61 -0.02
N TRP A 208 11.09 -16.52 -1.00
CA TRP A 208 12.30 -17.00 -1.67
C TRP A 208 13.05 -15.90 -2.42
N LEU A 209 12.33 -15.04 -3.15
CA LEU A 209 12.93 -13.91 -3.86
C LEU A 209 13.63 -12.95 -2.88
N LEU A 210 12.99 -12.60 -1.78
CA LEU A 210 13.57 -11.72 -0.76
C LEU A 210 14.80 -12.33 -0.10
N LEU A 211 14.79 -13.65 0.18
CA LEU A 211 15.98 -14.35 0.67
C LEU A 211 17.10 -14.35 -0.37
N PHE A 212 16.76 -14.53 -1.64
CA PHE A 212 17.72 -14.50 -2.73
C PHE A 212 18.41 -13.14 -2.84
N LEU A 213 17.65 -12.04 -2.69
CA LEU A 213 18.15 -10.68 -2.87
C LEU A 213 18.81 -10.06 -1.62
N ALA A 214 18.36 -10.42 -0.42
CA ALA A 214 18.68 -9.66 0.80
C ALA A 214 19.08 -10.50 2.02
N SER A 215 19.46 -11.78 1.83
CA SER A 215 19.93 -12.64 2.92
C SER A 215 21.28 -13.29 2.65
N GLU A 216 21.98 -13.65 3.73
CA GLU A 216 23.17 -14.51 3.72
C GLU A 216 22.79 -16.02 3.76
N TYR A 217 21.56 -16.40 3.39
CA TYR A 217 21.15 -17.80 3.40
C TYR A 217 22.01 -18.64 2.43
N PRO A 218 22.46 -19.85 2.79
CA PRO A 218 23.40 -20.60 1.94
C PRO A 218 22.82 -20.91 0.56
N GLU A 219 23.59 -20.64 -0.51
CA GLU A 219 23.16 -20.86 -1.91
C GLU A 219 22.72 -22.30 -2.20
N LEU A 220 23.37 -23.29 -1.56
CA LEU A 220 23.06 -24.71 -1.74
C LEU A 220 21.69 -25.12 -1.19
N GLU A 221 21.09 -24.30 -0.33
CA GLU A 221 19.77 -24.55 0.25
C GLU A 221 18.62 -23.97 -0.60
N PHE A 222 18.94 -23.15 -1.61
CA PHE A 222 17.94 -22.59 -2.51
C PHE A 222 17.49 -23.64 -3.55
N PRO A 223 16.18 -23.77 -3.80
CA PRO A 223 15.69 -24.54 -4.93
C PRO A 223 16.23 -23.98 -6.25
N ALA A 224 16.65 -24.84 -7.17
CA ALA A 224 17.16 -24.43 -8.49
C ALA A 224 16.19 -23.53 -9.28
N LEU A 225 14.88 -23.71 -9.06
CA LEU A 225 13.84 -22.91 -9.68
C LEU A 225 13.95 -21.42 -9.30
N VAL A 226 14.36 -21.10 -8.07
CA VAL A 226 14.49 -19.70 -7.62
C VAL A 226 15.54 -18.95 -8.44
N PHE A 227 16.68 -19.59 -8.73
CA PHE A 227 17.72 -19.01 -9.58
C PHE A 227 17.23 -18.80 -11.02
N GLN A 228 16.49 -19.77 -11.57
CA GLN A 228 15.97 -19.68 -12.94
C GLN A 228 14.95 -18.55 -13.07
N GLU A 229 14.07 -18.44 -12.09
CA GLU A 229 13.02 -17.42 -12.04
C GLU A 229 13.62 -16.02 -11.84
N ALA A 230 14.52 -15.84 -10.88
CA ALA A 230 15.23 -14.58 -10.68
C ALA A 230 15.98 -14.14 -11.96
N ALA A 231 16.67 -15.06 -12.64
CA ALA A 231 17.35 -14.78 -13.89
C ALA A 231 16.37 -14.40 -15.02
N SER A 232 15.19 -15.03 -15.09
CA SER A 232 14.14 -14.65 -16.05
C SER A 232 13.58 -13.25 -15.81
N LEU A 233 13.62 -12.80 -14.55
CA LEU A 233 13.29 -11.45 -14.13
C LEU A 233 14.48 -10.50 -14.22
N GLY A 234 15.63 -10.92 -14.76
CA GLY A 234 16.83 -10.06 -14.88
C GLY A 234 17.48 -9.69 -13.54
N LEU A 235 17.16 -10.42 -12.47
CA LEU A 235 17.74 -10.22 -11.15
C LEU A 235 18.93 -11.14 -10.93
N MET A 236 19.95 -10.62 -10.24
CA MET A 236 21.12 -11.38 -9.82
C MET A 236 21.31 -11.26 -8.32
N ARG A 237 21.82 -12.34 -7.70
CA ARG A 237 22.18 -12.31 -6.29
C ARG A 237 23.48 -11.56 -6.10
N GLU A 238 23.43 -10.48 -5.34
CA GLU A 238 24.59 -9.71 -4.96
C GLU A 238 25.27 -10.25 -3.69
N GLU A 239 26.50 -9.82 -3.45
CA GLU A 239 27.22 -10.06 -2.20
C GLU A 239 26.49 -9.40 -1.02
N GLN A 240 26.15 -10.20 -0.01
CA GLN A 240 25.40 -9.73 1.16
C GLN A 240 26.28 -9.51 2.40
N SER A 241 27.56 -9.92 2.34
CA SER A 241 28.50 -9.79 3.45
C SER A 241 28.60 -8.34 3.95
N GLY A 242 28.33 -8.15 5.25
CA GLY A 242 28.43 -6.85 5.92
C GLY A 242 27.17 -5.99 5.82
N LYS A 243 26.13 -6.46 5.12
CA LYS A 243 24.80 -5.87 5.12
C LYS A 243 23.94 -6.52 6.22
N VAL A 244 22.85 -5.86 6.62
CA VAL A 244 21.89 -6.46 7.54
C VAL A 244 21.17 -7.61 6.82
N ASP A 245 21.14 -8.80 7.40
CA ASP A 245 20.37 -9.90 6.83
C ASP A 245 18.88 -9.65 7.06
N ILE A 246 18.06 -9.72 6.00
CA ILE A 246 16.60 -9.51 6.09
C ILE A 246 15.93 -10.47 7.10
N ARG A 247 16.49 -11.66 7.32
CA ARG A 247 16.01 -12.64 8.32
C ARG A 247 16.25 -12.19 9.76
N SER A 248 17.13 -11.23 9.99
CA SER A 248 17.45 -10.70 11.32
C SER A 248 16.53 -9.55 11.75
N LEU A 249 15.79 -8.97 10.80
CA LEU A 249 14.87 -7.87 11.05
C LEU A 249 13.74 -8.32 11.96
N LYS A 250 13.31 -7.40 12.83
CA LYS A 250 12.23 -7.62 13.79
C LYS A 250 11.17 -6.55 13.68
N ASP A 251 9.92 -6.96 13.72
CA ASP A 251 8.79 -6.04 13.81
C ASP A 251 8.77 -5.29 15.16
N ALA A 252 7.81 -4.37 15.34
CA ALA A 252 7.65 -3.56 16.54
C ALA A 252 7.37 -4.40 17.80
N HIS A 253 6.92 -5.64 17.64
CA HIS A 253 6.67 -6.61 18.71
C HIS A 253 7.91 -7.45 19.03
N GLY A 254 9.03 -7.20 18.34
CA GLY A 254 10.28 -7.95 18.49
C GLY A 254 10.25 -9.34 17.83
N ARG A 255 9.25 -9.61 16.97
CA ARG A 255 9.09 -10.87 16.24
C ARG A 255 9.90 -10.84 14.95
N THR A 256 10.50 -11.98 14.60
CA THR A 256 11.08 -12.23 13.28
C THR A 256 10.02 -12.73 12.31
N ALA A 257 10.38 -12.84 11.03
CA ALA A 257 9.50 -13.48 10.05
C ALA A 257 9.20 -14.95 10.41
N GLU A 258 10.13 -15.67 11.06
CA GLU A 258 9.85 -17.03 11.53
C GLU A 258 8.77 -17.06 12.62
N ASP A 259 8.80 -16.10 13.55
CA ASP A 259 7.78 -15.99 14.60
C ASP A 259 6.39 -15.70 14.02
N VAL A 260 6.33 -14.88 12.95
CA VAL A 260 5.09 -14.65 12.20
C VAL A 260 4.63 -15.92 11.48
N ALA A 261 5.55 -16.65 10.84
CA ALA A 261 5.25 -17.90 10.16
C ALA A 261 4.69 -18.99 11.10
N GLN A 262 5.18 -19.05 12.34
CA GLN A 262 4.65 -19.96 13.37
C GLN A 262 3.18 -19.67 13.71
N GLN A 263 2.76 -18.41 13.63
CA GLN A 263 1.37 -17.99 13.89
C GLN A 263 0.46 -18.25 12.68
N ALA A 264 0.99 -18.19 11.46
CA ALA A 264 0.27 -18.43 10.21
C ALA A 264 -0.04 -19.92 9.92
N GLY A 265 0.35 -20.85 10.80
CA GLY A 265 -0.07 -22.26 10.73
C GLY A 265 0.67 -23.09 9.68
N ILE A 266 -0.06 -23.92 8.91
CA ILE A 266 0.53 -25.00 8.10
C ILE A 266 1.24 -24.54 6.81
N VAL A 267 1.03 -23.30 6.36
CA VAL A 267 1.55 -22.77 5.09
C VAL A 267 3.09 -22.84 5.04
N TRP A 268 3.73 -22.60 6.19
CA TRP A 268 5.18 -22.53 6.35
C TRP A 268 5.80 -23.83 6.87
N HIS A 269 5.08 -24.95 6.73
CA HIS A 269 5.63 -26.25 7.09
C HIS A 269 6.94 -26.54 6.32
N GLY A 270 7.98 -26.95 7.05
CA GLY A 270 9.31 -27.18 6.50
C GLY A 270 10.17 -25.92 6.29
N TRP A 271 9.72 -24.74 6.70
CA TRP A 271 10.55 -23.52 6.76
C TRP A 271 11.00 -23.19 8.17
N ILE A 272 10.12 -23.40 9.16
CA ILE A 272 10.40 -23.17 10.58
C ILE A 272 11.57 -24.03 11.06
N GLY A 273 12.55 -23.42 11.72
CA GLY A 273 13.72 -24.06 12.31
C GLY A 273 14.84 -24.39 11.32
N ASN A 274 14.69 -24.04 10.04
CA ASN A 274 15.68 -24.28 8.99
C ASN A 274 16.52 -23.03 8.66
N GLY A 275 16.42 -21.98 9.47
CA GLY A 275 17.15 -20.72 9.28
C GLY A 275 16.70 -19.92 8.06
N ARG A 276 15.55 -20.25 7.46
CA ARG A 276 15.02 -19.54 6.27
C ARG A 276 14.39 -18.20 6.65
N LEU A 277 13.68 -18.14 7.77
CA LEU A 277 12.89 -16.96 8.17
C LEU A 277 13.42 -16.26 9.42
N ALA A 278 14.51 -16.76 10.00
CA ALA A 278 15.25 -16.15 11.10
C ALA A 278 16.73 -16.51 10.99
N VAL A 279 17.61 -15.66 11.50
CA VAL A 279 19.04 -15.99 11.68
C VAL A 279 19.17 -16.92 12.89
N SER A 280 19.91 -18.02 12.72
CA SER A 280 20.19 -19.03 13.75
C SER A 280 21.23 -18.57 14.78
#